data_AF-A0A1B3NBZ6-F1
#
_entry.id   AF-A0A1B3NBZ6-F1
#
_cell.length_a   1.000
_cell.length_b   1.000
_cell.length_c   1.000
_cell.angle_alpha   90.00
_cell.angle_beta   90.00
_cell.angle_gamma   90.00
#
_symmetry.space_group_name_H-M   'P 1'
#
loop_
_entity.id
_entity.type
_entity.pdbx_description
1 polymer ?
#
loop_
_entity_poly.entity_id
_entity_poly.type
_entity_poly.pdbx_seq_one_letter_code
_entity_poly.pdbx_strand_id
1 'polypeptide(L)'
;MGSVYAARAANARRIGERLIAQLEQGYLVFTHEGEMLKREDVSLTGFGGNGGLTVQQVVYMDEDRECDNGMHMPIAEFDALFRDWRVVDPRHVKPFVPAASRGRV
;
A
#
# COMPACT_ATOMS: atom_id res chain seq x y z
N MET A 1 14.40 23.84 10.19
CA MET A 1 14.86 22.48 9.80
C MET A 1 13.77 21.50 10.19
N GLY A 2 13.04 20.94 9.23
CA GLY A 2 12.08 19.87 9.53
C GLY A 2 12.85 18.63 9.97
N SER A 3 12.37 17.94 11.01
CA SER A 3 13.01 16.71 11.47
C SER A 3 12.91 15.64 10.37
N VAL A 4 13.90 14.73 10.31
CA VAL A 4 13.87 13.55 9.43
C VAL A 4 12.57 12.75 9.63
N TYR A 5 12.03 12.77 10.86
CA TYR A 5 10.76 12.18 11.22
C TYR A 5 9.57 12.80 10.48
N ALA A 6 9.47 14.14 10.42
CA ALA A 6 8.40 14.83 9.70
C ALA A 6 8.42 14.53 8.19
N ALA A 7 9.61 14.44 7.59
CA ALA A 7 9.75 14.06 6.18
C ALA A 7 9.28 12.62 5.91
N ARG A 8 9.54 11.69 6.85
CA ARG A 8 9.07 10.30 6.77
C ARG A 8 7.56 10.19 6.92
N ALA A 9 6.98 10.88 7.92
CA ALA A 9 5.54 10.92 8.13
C ALA A 9 4.80 11.47 6.89
N ALA A 10 5.33 12.53 6.28
CA ALA A 10 4.80 13.06 5.02
C ALA A 10 4.87 12.03 3.88
N ASN A 11 5.95 11.25 3.78
CA ASN A 11 6.10 10.23 2.76
C ASN A 11 5.16 9.02 2.97
N ALA A 12 5.07 8.51 4.20
CA ALA A 12 4.16 7.45 4.58
C ALA A 12 2.70 7.84 4.29
N ARG A 13 2.33 9.07 4.66
CA ARG A 13 1.02 9.64 4.32
C ARG A 13 0.77 9.67 2.82
N ARG A 14 1.71 10.19 2.02
CA ARG A 14 1.60 10.24 0.55
C ARG A 14 1.39 8.84 -0.05
N ILE A 15 2.09 7.83 0.45
CA ILE A 15 1.94 6.43 0.01
C ILE A 15 0.56 5.89 0.36
N GLY A 16 0.13 6.07 1.62
CA GLY A 16 -1.20 5.62 2.06
C GLY A 16 -2.33 6.29 1.30
N GLU A 17 -2.27 7.62 1.10
CA GLU A 17 -3.25 8.37 0.31
C GLU A 17 -3.33 7.86 -1.14
N ARG A 18 -2.18 7.55 -1.76
CA ARG A 18 -2.14 6.95 -3.10
C ARG A 18 -2.81 5.57 -3.14
N LEU A 19 -2.51 4.69 -2.18
CA LEU A 19 -3.08 3.35 -2.11
C LEU A 19 -4.59 3.39 -1.90
N ILE A 20 -5.04 4.23 -0.97
CA ILE A 20 -6.46 4.48 -0.69
C ILE A 20 -7.17 4.95 -1.96
N ALA A 21 -6.62 5.95 -2.65
CA ALA A 21 -7.23 6.47 -3.88
C ALA A 21 -7.33 5.40 -4.98
N GLN A 22 -6.32 4.54 -5.15
CA GLN A 22 -6.35 3.45 -6.11
C GLN A 22 -7.45 2.43 -5.77
N LEU A 23 -7.54 2.02 -4.51
CA LEU A 23 -8.55 1.07 -4.04
C LEU A 23 -9.97 1.64 -4.17
N GLU A 24 -10.17 2.92 -3.84
CA GLU A 24 -11.46 3.60 -3.97
C GLU A 24 -11.88 3.81 -5.43
N GLN A 25 -10.92 3.93 -6.35
CA GLN A 25 -11.17 3.93 -7.81
C GLN A 25 -11.44 2.53 -8.37
N GLY A 26 -11.36 1.48 -7.55
CA GLY A 26 -11.62 0.10 -7.96
C GLY A 26 -10.43 -0.60 -8.62
N TYR A 27 -9.20 -0.06 -8.49
CA TYR A 27 -8.00 -0.79 -8.91
C TYR A 27 -7.75 -1.98 -7.97
N LEU A 28 -7.21 -3.05 -8.53
CA LEU A 28 -6.69 -4.18 -7.77
C LEU A 28 -5.24 -3.88 -7.42
N VAL A 29 -4.93 -3.77 -6.13
CA VAL A 29 -3.57 -3.53 -5.64
C VAL A 29 -3.05 -4.82 -5.01
N PHE A 30 -1.89 -5.29 -5.48
CA PHE A 30 -1.23 -6.48 -4.95
C PHE A 30 0.10 -6.10 -4.30
N THR A 31 0.36 -6.65 -3.12
CA THR A 31 1.64 -6.51 -2.42
C THR A 31 2.75 -7.23 -3.19
N HIS A 32 4.00 -7.04 -2.75
CA HIS A 32 5.16 -7.73 -3.31
C HIS A 32 5.07 -9.27 -3.19
N GLU A 33 4.36 -9.78 -2.18
CA GLU A 33 4.10 -11.21 -1.98
C GLU A 33 2.94 -11.74 -2.84
N GLY A 34 2.27 -10.86 -3.59
CA GLY A 34 1.13 -11.19 -4.45
C GLY A 34 -0.21 -11.22 -3.73
N GLU A 35 -0.27 -10.78 -2.46
CA GLU A 35 -1.52 -10.66 -1.72
C GLU A 35 -2.31 -9.45 -2.20
N MET A 36 -3.62 -9.63 -2.41
CA MET A 36 -4.48 -8.54 -2.84
C MET A 36 -4.95 -7.72 -1.64
N LEU A 37 -4.74 -6.41 -1.70
CA LEU A 37 -5.22 -5.47 -0.70
C LEU A 37 -6.69 -5.15 -0.88
N LYS A 38 -7.36 -4.97 0.25
CA LYS A 38 -8.68 -4.35 0.36
C LYS A 38 -8.54 -2.96 0.97
N ARG A 39 -9.60 -2.17 0.89
CA ARG A 39 -9.60 -0.80 1.41
C ARG A 39 -9.36 -0.75 2.92
N GLU A 40 -9.96 -1.67 3.66
CA GLU A 40 -9.83 -1.83 5.10
C GLU A 40 -8.42 -2.24 5.54
N ASP A 41 -7.59 -2.74 4.63
CA ASP A 41 -6.22 -3.12 4.94
C ASP A 41 -5.30 -1.91 5.05
N VAL A 42 -5.70 -0.73 4.55
CA VAL A 42 -4.89 0.49 4.56
C VAL A 42 -5.48 1.53 5.51
N SER A 43 -4.73 1.87 6.55
CA SER A 43 -5.11 2.89 7.53
C SER A 43 -4.05 3.98 7.63
N LEU A 44 -4.53 5.22 7.68
CA LEU A 44 -3.73 6.38 8.05
C LEU A 44 -4.18 6.81 9.44
N THR A 45 -3.35 6.61 10.45
CA THR A 45 -3.61 7.10 11.80
C THR A 45 -2.89 8.43 12.00
N GLY A 46 -3.41 9.28 12.87
CA GLY A 46 -2.75 10.53 13.23
C GLY A 46 -3.16 10.94 14.63
N PHE A 47 -2.23 10.85 15.56
CA PHE A 47 -2.20 11.77 16.69
C PHE A 47 -1.02 12.74 16.46
N GLY A 48 -1.12 13.99 16.93
CA GLY A 48 0.00 14.95 16.86
C GLY A 48 0.26 15.66 15.53
N GLY A 49 -0.36 15.26 14.41
CA GLY A 49 -0.19 15.93 13.10
C GLY A 49 0.88 15.32 12.20
N ASN A 50 1.53 14.23 12.64
CA ASN A 50 2.34 13.36 11.80
C ASN A 50 1.53 12.10 11.48
N GLY A 51 1.32 11.80 10.19
CA GLY A 51 0.51 10.64 9.78
C GLY A 51 1.30 9.34 9.90
N GLY A 52 0.73 8.34 10.58
CA GLY A 52 1.16 6.94 10.54
C GLY A 52 0.56 6.20 9.35
N LEU A 53 1.18 5.08 8.97
CA LEU A 53 0.71 4.20 7.90
C LEU A 53 0.71 2.75 8.41
N THR A 54 -0.45 2.12 8.34
CA THR A 54 -0.60 0.69 8.57
C THR A 54 -1.15 0.04 7.31
N VAL A 55 -0.52 -1.05 6.85
CA VAL A 55 -1.05 -1.89 5.77
C VAL A 55 -1.07 -3.36 6.21
N GLN A 56 -2.21 -4.05 6.05
CA GLN A 56 -2.40 -5.45 6.47
C GLN A 56 -1.92 -5.74 7.90
N GLN A 57 -2.25 -4.86 8.84
CA GLN A 57 -1.83 -4.95 10.25
C GLN A 57 -0.33 -4.72 10.50
N VAL A 58 0.48 -4.50 9.46
CA VAL A 58 1.88 -4.10 9.59
C VAL A 58 1.95 -2.58 9.73
N VAL A 59 2.53 -2.12 10.82
CA VAL A 59 2.79 -0.70 11.07
C VAL A 59 4.09 -0.31 10.37
N TYR A 60 3.97 0.52 9.34
CA TYR A 60 5.08 1.01 8.53
C TYR A 60 5.60 2.38 9.01
N MET A 61 4.77 3.11 9.75
CA MET A 61 5.14 4.39 10.35
C MET A 61 4.20 4.65 11.53
N ASP A 62 4.75 4.98 12.70
CA ASP A 62 4.00 5.41 13.89
C ASP A 62 4.80 6.44 14.70
N GLU A 63 4.15 7.12 15.65
CA GLU A 63 4.80 7.99 16.63
C GLU A 63 5.55 7.20 17.71
N ASP A 64 5.16 5.95 17.94
CA ASP A 64 5.85 5.04 18.86
C ASP A 64 7.05 4.34 18.21
N ARG A 65 8.23 4.51 18.82
CA ARG A 65 9.49 3.95 18.34
C ARG A 65 9.57 2.44 18.49
N GLU A 66 8.79 1.84 19.37
CA GLU A 66 8.78 0.39 19.61
C GLU A 66 7.93 -0.36 18.57
N CYS A 67 7.02 0.34 17.89
CA CYS A 67 6.05 -0.23 16.95
C CYS A 67 6.36 0.06 15.47
N ASP A 68 7.31 0.96 15.20
CA ASP A 68 7.62 1.46 13.85
C ASP A 68 8.67 0.58 13.14
N ASN A 69 8.20 -0.33 12.29
CA ASN A 69 9.07 -1.18 11.44
C ASN A 69 9.81 -0.39 10.33
N GLY A 70 9.47 0.89 10.12
CA GLY A 70 10.09 1.80 9.16
C GLY A 70 11.06 2.83 9.78
N MET A 71 11.12 2.96 11.11
CA MET A 71 11.82 4.08 11.80
C MET A 71 13.30 4.21 11.46
N HIS A 72 13.95 3.08 11.19
CA HIS A 72 15.39 3.03 10.88
C HIS A 72 15.68 2.86 9.39
N MET A 73 14.66 2.61 8.58
CA MET A 73 14.81 2.41 7.14
C MET A 73 15.09 3.74 6.44
N PRO A 74 16.10 3.86 5.56
CA PRO A 74 16.24 5.02 4.69
C PRO A 74 14.97 5.26 3.86
N ILE A 75 14.62 6.53 3.60
CA ILE A 75 13.40 6.88 2.84
C ILE A 75 13.38 6.17 1.47
N ALA A 76 14.53 6.04 0.81
CA ALA A 76 14.63 5.35 -0.47
C ALA A 76 14.30 3.86 -0.39
N GLU A 77 14.67 3.18 0.69
CA GLU A 77 14.32 1.78 0.95
C GLU A 77 12.84 1.64 1.30
N PHE A 78 12.30 2.58 2.08
CA PHE A 78 10.88 2.63 2.39
C PHE A 78 10.02 2.80 1.13
N ASP A 79 10.40 3.72 0.23
CA ASP A 79 9.74 3.91 -1.05
C ASP A 79 9.81 2.66 -1.95
N ALA A 80 10.89 1.91 -1.88
CA ALA A 80 11.08 0.70 -2.69
C ALA A 80 10.05 -0.39 -2.32
N LEU A 81 9.71 -0.54 -1.04
CA LEU A 81 8.71 -1.51 -0.58
C LEU A 81 7.37 -1.38 -1.32
N PHE A 82 6.93 -0.15 -1.59
CA PHE A 82 5.64 0.15 -2.23
C PHE A 82 5.76 0.42 -3.74
N ARG A 83 6.97 0.38 -4.29
CA ARG A 83 7.21 0.52 -5.74
C ARG A 83 6.89 -0.76 -6.48
N ASP A 84 7.18 -1.90 -5.86
CA ASP A 84 7.03 -3.22 -6.47
C ASP A 84 5.59 -3.76 -6.40
N TRP A 85 4.69 -3.02 -5.73
CA TRP A 85 3.28 -3.38 -5.63
C TRP A 85 2.61 -3.19 -6.99
N ARG A 86 1.86 -4.21 -7.40
CA ARG A 86 1.22 -4.23 -8.71
C ARG A 86 -0.14 -3.59 -8.60
N VAL A 87 -0.38 -2.59 -9.43
CA VAL A 87 -1.68 -1.91 -9.54
C VAL A 87 -2.29 -2.28 -10.88
N VAL A 88 -3.43 -2.95 -10.85
CA VAL A 88 -4.11 -3.49 -12.03
C VAL A 88 -5.46 -2.82 -12.17
N ASP A 89 -5.69 -2.21 -13.33
CA ASP A 89 -7.03 -1.78 -13.72
C ASP A 89 -7.87 -3.02 -14.02
N PRO A 90 -9.01 -3.24 -13.33
CA PRO A 90 -9.84 -4.43 -13.56
C PRO A 90 -10.29 -4.54 -15.03
N ARG A 91 -10.37 -3.44 -15.78
CA ARG A 91 -10.74 -3.44 -17.22
C ARG A 91 -9.67 -4.09 -18.10
N HIS A 92 -8.43 -4.20 -17.64
CA HIS A 92 -7.34 -4.86 -18.36
C HIS A 92 -7.21 -6.34 -17.99
N VAL A 93 -7.98 -6.82 -17.02
CA VAL A 93 -8.01 -8.23 -16.64
C VAL A 93 -8.90 -8.98 -17.63
N LYS A 94 -8.30 -9.86 -18.42
CA LYS A 94 -9.08 -10.75 -19.29
C LYS A 94 -9.78 -11.80 -18.42
N PRO A 95 -11.08 -12.06 -18.63
CA PRO A 95 -11.75 -13.17 -17.97
C PRO A 95 -11.01 -14.46 -18.28
N PHE A 96 -10.74 -15.26 -17.26
CA PHE A 96 -10.28 -16.62 -17.47
C PHE A 96 -11.41 -17.40 -18.15
N VAL A 97 -11.20 -17.83 -19.39
CA VAL A 97 -12.10 -18.74 -20.10
C VAL A 97 -11.46 -20.13 -20.04
N PRO A 98 -11.97 -21.06 -19.21
CA PRO A 98 -11.45 -22.41 -19.15
C PRO A 98 -11.56 -23.08 -20.52
N ALA A 99 -10.49 -23.74 -20.95
CA ALA A 99 -10.38 -24.37 -22.28
C ALA A 99 -11.51 -25.38 -22.58
N ALA A 100 -12.18 -25.92 -21.56
CA ALA A 100 -13.28 -26.87 -21.67
C ALA A 100 -14.55 -26.32 -22.34
N SER A 101 -14.66 -25.01 -22.57
CA SER A 101 -15.81 -24.39 -23.24
C SER A 101 -15.66 -24.27 -24.77
N ARG A 102 -14.56 -24.75 -25.36
CA ARG A 102 -14.25 -24.62 -26.80
C ARG A 102 -14.56 -25.84 -27.69
N GLY A 103 -15.47 -26.74 -27.31
CA GLY A 103 -15.90 -27.74 -28.28
C GLY A 103 -16.89 -28.80 -27.83
N ARG A 104 -18.16 -28.65 -28.24
CA ARG A 104 -18.90 -29.57 -29.14
C ARG A 104 -20.32 -29.02 -29.32
N VAL A 105 -20.59 -28.44 -30.49
CA VAL A 105 -21.92 -28.47 -31.12
C VAL A 105 -21.78 -29.41 -32.31
#